data_AF-A0AAD6Y3R3-F1
#
_entry.id   AF-A0AAD6Y3R3-F1
#
_cell.length_a   1.000
_cell.length_b   1.000
_cell.length_c   1.000
_cell.angle_alpha   90.00
_cell.angle_beta   90.00
_cell.angle_gamma   90.00
#
_symmetry.space_group_name_H-M   'P 1'
#
loop_
_entity.id
_entity.type
_entity.pdbx_description
1 polymer ?
#
loop_
_entity_poly.entity_id
_entity_poly.type
_entity_poly.pdbx_seq_one_letter_code
_entity_poly.pdbx_strand_id
1 'polypeptide(L)'
;MLAFIRNRSTNLLPLLLGLFFVINGSSTRTINLLNNIGLSVSVRTVERLKLQISQTAVDLAIELLTSGRLYVIIYDNINIYLRKWEQRLINRNQMLNITNSAVIAIDEEGLDTEQAVNLDAWKALRGARKDASFASDIRPSKDDQAFIRRAFCWQIADILVSHTPGHLKWKDRPAMLDAVANSMPEDRPLQAKKTDARPFGVFDVNEGTKKGQAELDEQMRLRARQSEESWISRLRFRMGDWLTSNLIRLLKRDRADEPDSLDRMDFLKEQSALWHFALQATHMIMKAHYGEEGELDPTSLAWHKSQLHRVWDPSKPNYAAAKSLIRHSLIARLLHIPNLDQINSLVDDIVRDFATPDAARRAKAVKDDWMAHTIYFIRDALLFLEFEAGVRYADPGRVLRIMKYWAMMFRGAGQHNYARECVEFLIFFKYETPPMMQKVMERAWFYNRWGVRGRSIPADLYLEQLNYWVK
;
A
#
# COMPACT_ATOMS: atom_id res chain seq x y z
N MET A 1 13.96 36.53 15.92
CA MET A 1 13.19 37.77 15.67
C MET A 1 14.08 39.00 15.60
N LEU A 2 14.67 39.46 16.73
CA LEU A 2 15.53 40.66 16.75
C LEU A 2 16.75 40.57 15.81
N ALA A 3 17.39 39.39 15.73
CA ALA A 3 18.50 39.15 14.81
C ALA A 3 18.10 39.28 13.33
N PHE A 4 16.89 38.84 12.95
CA PHE A 4 16.37 38.97 11.58
C PHE A 4 15.98 40.41 11.24
N ILE A 5 15.38 41.13 12.20
CA ILE A 5 15.06 42.56 12.04
C ILE A 5 16.35 43.38 11.84
N ARG A 6 17.41 43.06 12.60
CA ARG A 6 18.72 43.74 12.48
C ARG A 6 19.53 43.30 11.25
N ASN A 7 19.42 42.03 10.86
CA ASN A 7 20.09 41.48 9.68
C ASN A 7 19.18 40.47 8.98
N ARG A 8 18.64 40.88 7.82
CA ARG A 8 17.72 40.06 7.02
C ARG A 8 18.35 38.78 6.43
N SER A 9 19.67 38.64 6.48
CA SER A 9 20.37 37.40 6.15
C SER A 9 20.25 36.34 7.25
N THR A 10 19.89 36.72 8.48
CA THR A 10 19.66 35.78 9.60
C THR A 10 18.22 35.27 9.59
N ASN A 11 17.83 34.61 8.49
CA ASN A 11 16.42 34.33 8.17
C ASN A 11 16.02 32.86 8.25
N LEU A 12 16.89 31.96 8.71
CA LEU A 12 16.59 30.51 8.75
C LEU A 12 15.31 30.19 9.54
N LEU A 13 15.19 30.69 10.78
CA LEU A 13 13.98 30.48 11.57
C LEU A 13 12.73 31.17 10.96
N PRO A 14 12.79 32.45 10.55
CA PRO A 14 11.67 33.08 9.82
C PRO A 14 11.27 32.38 8.51
N LEU A 15 12.20 31.74 7.80
CA LEU A 15 11.93 30.93 6.62
C LEU A 15 11.13 29.68 6.98
N LEU A 16 11.58 28.94 8.00
CA LEU A 16 10.89 27.74 8.49
C LEU A 16 9.50 28.05 9.03
N LEU A 17 9.37 29.11 9.83
CA LEU A 17 8.08 29.58 10.34
C LEU A 17 7.17 30.05 9.21
N GLY A 18 7.68 30.84 8.26
CA GLY A 18 6.90 31.27 7.10
C GLY A 18 6.37 30.11 6.27
N LEU A 19 7.22 29.11 6.03
CA LEU A 19 6.83 27.87 5.34
C LEU A 19 5.76 27.10 6.13
N PHE A 20 5.95 26.93 7.44
CA PHE A 20 4.97 26.30 8.32
C PHE A 20 3.61 27.02 8.28
N PHE A 21 3.60 28.35 8.39
CA PHE A 21 2.35 29.12 8.34
C PHE A 21 1.63 28.98 7.00
N VAL A 22 2.35 29.04 5.88
CA VAL A 22 1.77 28.87 4.54
C VAL A 22 1.19 27.46 4.37
N ILE A 23 1.93 26.41 4.76
CA ILE A 23 1.47 25.02 4.64
C ILE A 23 0.22 24.78 5.49
N ASN A 24 0.11 25.41 6.66
CA ASN A 24 -1.07 25.31 7.52
C ASN A 24 -2.22 26.27 7.12
N GLY A 25 -2.16 26.91 5.94
CA GLY A 25 -3.25 27.72 5.40
C GLY A 25 -3.38 29.12 6.01
N SER A 26 -2.31 29.67 6.61
CA SER A 26 -2.33 31.05 7.11
C SER A 26 -2.55 32.05 5.99
N SER A 27 -3.42 33.02 6.21
CA SER A 27 -3.72 34.05 5.20
C SER A 27 -2.49 34.92 4.89
N THR A 28 -2.41 35.44 3.65
CA THR A 28 -1.39 36.43 3.25
C THR A 28 -1.34 37.63 4.20
N ARG A 29 -2.50 38.07 4.73
CA ARG A 29 -2.59 39.17 5.69
C ARG A 29 -1.87 38.83 7.00
N THR A 30 -2.10 37.61 7.52
CA THR A 30 -1.44 37.09 8.72
C THR A 30 0.08 37.01 8.50
N ILE A 31 0.51 36.47 7.37
CA ILE A 31 1.95 36.32 7.07
C ILE A 31 2.62 37.69 6.91
N ASN A 32 1.95 38.67 6.31
CA ASN A 32 2.48 40.03 6.18
C ASN A 32 2.65 40.70 7.56
N LEU A 33 1.69 40.51 8.48
CA LEU A 33 1.84 40.97 9.87
C LEU A 33 3.05 40.31 10.54
N LEU A 34 3.16 38.98 10.46
CA LEU A 34 4.26 38.21 11.03
C LEU A 34 5.62 38.58 10.41
N ASN A 35 5.63 38.96 9.13
CA ASN A 35 6.81 39.46 8.45
C ASN A 35 7.24 40.82 8.98
N ASN A 36 6.29 41.74 9.19
CA ASN A 36 6.56 43.07 9.71
C ASN A 36 7.14 43.04 11.14
N ILE A 37 6.72 42.07 11.96
CA ILE A 37 7.28 41.87 13.31
C ILE A 37 8.50 40.93 13.34
N GLY A 38 8.97 40.46 12.18
CA GLY A 38 10.21 39.69 12.05
C GLY A 38 10.12 38.22 12.51
N LEU A 39 8.92 37.65 12.59
CA LEU A 39 8.68 36.23 12.88
C LEU A 39 8.64 35.35 11.62
N SER A 40 8.30 35.93 10.48
CA SER A 40 8.22 35.24 9.19
C SER A 40 8.97 36.01 8.11
N VAL A 41 9.35 35.33 7.03
CA VAL A 41 9.66 36.01 5.76
C VAL A 41 8.37 36.40 5.02
N SER A 42 8.51 37.19 3.95
CA SER A 42 7.37 37.56 3.10
C SER A 42 6.82 36.34 2.36
N VAL A 43 5.53 36.39 2.00
CA VAL A 43 4.87 35.32 1.21
C VAL A 43 5.65 35.02 -0.07
N ARG A 44 6.12 36.04 -0.79
CA ARG A 44 6.95 35.88 -1.99
C ARG A 44 8.22 35.07 -1.74
N THR A 45 8.85 35.27 -0.57
CA THR A 45 10.05 34.51 -0.18
C THR A 45 9.70 33.06 0.14
N VAL A 46 8.56 32.80 0.80
CA VAL A 46 8.08 31.43 1.05
C VAL A 46 7.74 30.71 -0.25
N GLU A 47 7.07 31.35 -1.20
CA GLU A 47 6.77 30.74 -2.50
C GLU A 47 8.04 30.42 -3.30
N ARG A 48 9.03 31.31 -3.28
CA ARG A 48 10.35 31.02 -3.87
C ARG A 48 11.04 29.85 -3.17
N LEU A 49 10.97 29.79 -1.84
CA LEU A 49 11.52 28.67 -1.06
C LEU A 49 10.82 27.36 -1.44
N LYS A 50 9.49 27.33 -1.57
CA LYS A 50 8.73 26.16 -2.03
C LYS A 50 9.21 25.68 -3.39
N LEU A 51 9.34 26.59 -4.36
CA LEU A 51 9.87 26.26 -5.70
C LEU A 51 11.29 25.68 -5.62
N GLN A 52 12.17 26.27 -4.82
CA GLN A 52 13.54 25.78 -4.64
C GLN A 52 13.59 24.41 -3.97
N ILE A 53 12.77 24.16 -2.94
CA ILE A 53 12.67 22.85 -2.28
C ILE A 53 12.16 21.81 -3.26
N SER A 54 11.12 22.11 -4.03
CA SER A 54 10.58 21.20 -5.05
C SER A 54 11.62 20.88 -6.12
N GLN A 55 12.34 21.88 -6.64
CA GLN A 55 13.40 21.66 -7.63
C GLN A 55 14.54 20.81 -7.05
N THR A 56 14.96 21.12 -5.82
CA THR A 56 16.03 20.37 -5.13
C THR A 56 15.62 18.92 -4.88
N ALA A 57 14.36 18.66 -4.51
CA ALA A 57 13.84 17.31 -4.32
C ALA A 57 13.86 16.50 -5.64
N VAL A 58 13.46 17.14 -6.75
CA VAL A 58 13.55 16.54 -8.09
C VAL A 58 15.00 16.29 -8.49
N ASP A 59 15.91 17.23 -8.24
CA ASP A 59 17.34 17.06 -8.57
C ASP A 59 17.96 15.89 -7.77
N LEU A 60 17.59 15.71 -6.50
CA LEU A 60 17.99 14.53 -5.72
C LEU A 60 17.42 13.23 -6.29
N ALA A 61 16.19 13.23 -6.82
CA ALA A 61 15.63 12.08 -7.50
C ALA A 61 16.38 11.79 -8.82
N ILE A 62 16.75 12.82 -9.59
CA ILE A 62 17.56 12.69 -10.80
C ILE A 62 18.92 12.07 -10.48
N GLU A 63 19.59 12.54 -9.42
CA GLU A 63 20.86 11.97 -8.95
C GLU A 63 20.74 10.47 -8.65
N LEU A 64 19.65 10.03 -8.03
CA LEU A 64 19.41 8.61 -7.78
C LEU A 64 19.22 7.84 -9.09
N LEU A 65 18.43 8.36 -10.03
CA LEU A 65 18.17 7.72 -11.32
C LEU A 65 19.44 7.57 -12.17
N THR A 66 20.41 8.49 -12.04
CA THR A 66 21.68 8.48 -12.77
C THR A 66 22.84 7.81 -12.01
N SER A 67 22.67 7.49 -10.72
CA SER A 67 23.72 6.92 -9.86
C SER A 67 24.13 5.49 -10.21
N GLY A 68 23.38 4.79 -11.07
CA GLY A 68 23.56 3.36 -11.37
C GLY A 68 22.95 2.41 -10.32
N ARG A 69 22.44 2.95 -9.21
CA ARG A 69 21.72 2.17 -8.18
C ARG A 69 20.39 1.65 -8.70
N LEU A 70 19.93 0.56 -8.11
CA LEU A 70 18.60 -0.01 -8.34
C LEU A 70 17.51 0.90 -7.76
N TYR A 71 16.46 1.12 -8.52
CA TYR A 71 15.31 1.93 -8.11
C TYR A 71 14.01 1.42 -8.71
N VAL A 72 12.91 1.83 -8.09
CA VAL A 72 11.55 1.75 -8.65
C VAL A 72 10.96 3.15 -8.71
N ILE A 73 10.27 3.47 -9.80
CA ILE A 73 9.45 4.69 -9.87
C ILE A 73 8.03 4.30 -9.51
N ILE A 74 7.53 4.88 -8.43
CA ILE A 74 6.14 4.75 -8.01
C ILE A 74 5.37 5.99 -8.41
N TYR A 75 4.17 5.82 -8.93
CA TYR A 75 3.30 6.93 -9.32
C TYR A 75 1.83 6.56 -9.22
N ASP A 76 1.01 7.59 -9.07
CA ASP A 76 -0.44 7.48 -8.91
C ASP A 76 -1.10 8.78 -9.36
N ASN A 77 -2.38 8.70 -9.69
CA ASN A 77 -3.14 9.84 -10.16
C ASN A 77 -3.57 10.77 -9.03
N ILE A 78 -3.66 12.05 -9.37
CA ILE A 78 -4.27 13.10 -8.56
C ILE A 78 -5.28 13.82 -9.45
N ASN A 79 -6.53 13.83 -9.00
CA ASN A 79 -7.60 14.55 -9.66
C ASN A 79 -7.93 15.81 -8.85
N ILE A 80 -7.67 16.99 -9.42
CA ILE A 80 -7.96 18.29 -8.80
C ILE A 80 -9.12 18.95 -9.54
N TYR A 81 -10.22 19.17 -8.84
CA TYR A 81 -11.40 19.84 -9.40
C TYR A 81 -11.31 21.35 -9.23
N LEU A 82 -10.99 22.06 -10.30
CA LEU A 82 -10.99 23.52 -10.34
C LEU A 82 -12.41 24.04 -10.57
N ARG A 83 -13.09 24.36 -9.47
CA ARG A 83 -14.41 24.99 -9.50
C ARG A 83 -14.29 26.47 -9.86
N LYS A 84 -15.06 26.91 -10.85
CA LYS A 84 -15.27 28.32 -11.18
C LYS A 84 -16.55 28.81 -10.53
N TRP A 85 -16.52 30.05 -10.02
CA TRP A 85 -17.69 30.67 -9.40
C TRP A 85 -18.84 30.85 -10.39
N GLU A 86 -18.53 31.38 -11.58
CA GLU A 86 -19.44 31.49 -12.72
C GLU A 86 -18.87 30.73 -13.92
N GLN A 87 -19.65 29.78 -14.43
CA GLN A 87 -19.27 29.06 -15.64
C GLN A 87 -19.70 29.83 -16.89
N ARG A 88 -18.77 30.05 -17.81
CA ARG A 88 -18.98 30.69 -19.11
C ARG A 88 -18.37 29.81 -20.20
N LEU A 89 -18.65 30.09 -21.48
CA LEU A 89 -18.16 29.27 -22.59
C LEU A 89 -16.64 29.03 -22.53
N ILE A 90 -15.88 30.07 -22.15
CA ILE A 90 -14.41 30.08 -22.00
C ILE A 90 -13.91 29.84 -20.56
N ASN A 91 -14.81 29.74 -19.57
CA ASN A 91 -14.45 29.60 -18.15
C ASN A 91 -15.32 28.53 -17.52
N ARG A 92 -14.94 27.27 -17.70
CA ARG A 92 -15.69 26.11 -17.19
C ARG A 92 -14.97 25.51 -16.00
N ASN A 93 -15.71 24.72 -15.23
CA ASN A 93 -15.06 23.83 -14.28
C ASN A 93 -14.12 22.89 -15.04
N GLN A 94 -12.95 22.64 -14.48
CA GLN A 94 -11.94 21.80 -15.11
C GLN A 94 -11.48 20.76 -14.10
N MET A 95 -11.46 19.50 -14.53
CA MET A 95 -10.73 18.46 -13.80
C MET A 95 -9.31 18.43 -14.34
N LEU A 96 -8.34 18.66 -13.46
CA LEU A 96 -6.93 18.39 -13.76
C LEU A 96 -6.65 16.94 -13.38
N ASN A 97 -6.28 16.12 -14.37
CA ASN A 97 -5.88 14.74 -14.17
C ASN A 97 -4.36 14.69 -14.27
N ILE A 98 -3.69 14.86 -13.14
CA ILE A 98 -2.22 14.95 -13.04
C ILE A 98 -1.68 13.70 -12.36
N THR A 99 -0.40 13.40 -12.54
CA THR A 99 0.25 12.22 -11.97
C THR A 99 1.36 12.65 -11.02
N ASN A 100 1.32 12.17 -9.78
CA ASN A 100 2.39 12.41 -8.82
C ASN A 100 3.30 11.19 -8.74
N SER A 101 4.57 11.40 -8.41
CA SER A 101 5.56 10.34 -8.47
C SER A 101 6.69 10.49 -7.45
N ALA A 102 7.30 9.35 -7.11
CA ALA A 102 8.51 9.27 -6.30
C ALA A 102 9.44 8.17 -6.83
N VAL A 103 10.74 8.35 -6.64
CA VAL A 103 11.75 7.31 -6.88
C VAL A 103 12.11 6.69 -5.54
N ILE A 104 12.02 5.37 -5.44
CA ILE A 104 12.42 4.61 -4.26
C ILE A 104 13.70 3.85 -4.61
N ALA A 105 14.78 4.11 -3.87
CA ALA A 105 16.01 3.34 -3.99
C ALA A 105 15.80 1.94 -3.40
N ILE A 106 16.33 0.92 -4.07
CA ILE A 106 16.31 -0.45 -3.60
C ILE A 106 17.57 -0.71 -2.80
N ASP A 107 17.43 -1.43 -1.69
CA ASP A 107 18.56 -1.92 -0.92
C ASP A 107 19.27 -3.05 -1.68
N GLU A 108 20.54 -2.83 -2.00
CA GLU A 108 21.35 -3.72 -2.85
C GLU A 108 22.10 -4.78 -2.05
N GLU A 109 22.02 -4.78 -0.72
CA GLU A 109 22.69 -5.78 0.10
C GLU A 109 22.23 -7.19 -0.26
N GLY A 110 23.19 -8.03 -0.68
CA GLY A 110 22.94 -9.40 -1.12
C GLY A 110 22.22 -9.52 -2.47
N LEU A 111 22.24 -8.47 -3.31
CA LEU A 111 21.80 -8.50 -4.70
C LEU A 111 22.98 -8.48 -5.68
N ASP A 112 22.88 -9.29 -6.73
CA ASP A 112 23.62 -9.03 -7.96
C ASP A 112 22.81 -8.02 -8.79
N THR A 113 23.29 -6.78 -8.84
CA THR A 113 22.58 -5.66 -9.45
C THR A 113 22.46 -5.80 -10.97
N GLU A 114 23.48 -6.33 -11.64
CA GLU A 114 23.47 -6.54 -13.08
C GLU A 114 22.48 -7.64 -13.48
N GLN A 115 22.43 -8.75 -12.72
CA GLN A 115 21.42 -9.79 -12.95
C GLN A 115 19.99 -9.31 -12.66
N ALA A 116 19.82 -8.40 -11.68
CA ALA A 116 18.51 -7.91 -11.31
C ALA A 116 17.83 -7.05 -12.38
N VAL A 117 18.62 -6.38 -13.23
CA VAL A 117 18.13 -5.52 -14.34
C VAL A 117 18.41 -6.10 -15.72
N ASN A 118 18.81 -7.37 -15.79
CA ASN A 118 19.13 -8.04 -17.04
C ASN A 118 17.86 -8.24 -17.89
N LEU A 119 17.78 -7.47 -18.98
CA LEU A 119 16.64 -7.44 -19.88
C LEU A 119 16.47 -8.75 -20.65
N ASP A 120 17.56 -9.33 -21.14
CA ASP A 120 17.53 -10.53 -21.98
C ASP A 120 17.14 -11.77 -21.17
N ALA A 121 17.67 -11.91 -19.95
CA ALA A 121 17.29 -12.97 -19.02
C ALA A 121 15.79 -12.93 -18.70
N TRP A 122 15.21 -11.73 -18.57
CA TRP A 122 13.78 -11.57 -18.39
C TRP A 122 12.98 -11.92 -19.64
N LYS A 123 13.41 -11.40 -20.81
CA LYS A 123 12.76 -11.69 -22.10
C LYS A 123 12.79 -13.17 -22.45
N ALA A 124 13.84 -13.90 -22.06
CA ALA A 124 13.97 -15.35 -22.26
C ALA A 124 12.91 -16.18 -21.53
N LEU A 125 12.33 -15.65 -20.45
CA LEU A 125 11.26 -16.33 -19.70
C LEU A 125 9.85 -16.05 -20.24
N ARG A 126 9.70 -15.24 -21.30
CA ARG A 126 8.40 -14.95 -21.90
C ARG A 126 7.72 -16.24 -22.34
N GLY A 127 6.46 -16.42 -21.94
CA GLY A 127 5.66 -17.59 -22.28
C GLY A 127 5.88 -18.80 -21.35
N ALA A 128 6.82 -18.74 -20.41
CA ALA A 128 7.00 -19.78 -19.39
C ALA A 128 5.75 -19.97 -18.50
N ARG A 129 4.88 -18.95 -18.42
CA ARG A 129 3.57 -19.05 -17.76
C ARG A 129 2.64 -20.12 -18.35
N LYS A 130 2.94 -20.69 -19.52
CA LYS A 130 2.19 -21.82 -20.11
C LYS A 130 2.17 -23.06 -19.20
N ASP A 131 3.18 -23.20 -18.34
CA ASP A 131 3.33 -24.32 -17.40
C ASP A 131 2.67 -24.05 -16.03
N ALA A 132 1.96 -22.91 -15.88
CA ALA A 132 1.25 -22.57 -14.66
C ALA A 132 -0.04 -23.39 -14.52
N SER A 133 -0.34 -23.84 -13.31
CA SER A 133 -1.56 -24.60 -13.01
C SER A 133 -2.28 -24.02 -11.79
N PHE A 134 -3.60 -23.96 -11.90
CA PHE A 134 -4.46 -23.53 -10.80
C PHE A 134 -4.24 -24.36 -9.53
N ALA A 135 -4.00 -25.67 -9.68
CA ALA A 135 -3.88 -26.58 -8.56
C ALA A 135 -2.58 -26.40 -7.76
N SER A 136 -1.47 -26.07 -8.42
CA SER A 136 -0.14 -25.92 -7.81
C SER A 136 0.18 -24.48 -7.41
N ASP A 137 -0.23 -23.51 -8.23
CA ASP A 137 0.30 -22.14 -8.16
C ASP A 137 -0.66 -21.15 -7.51
N ILE A 138 -1.97 -21.35 -7.74
CA ILE A 138 -3.02 -20.43 -7.29
C ILE A 138 -3.72 -20.94 -6.04
N ARG A 139 -4.09 -22.23 -6.02
CA ARG A 139 -4.79 -22.83 -4.89
C ARG A 139 -3.85 -22.94 -3.68
N PRO A 140 -4.26 -22.51 -2.46
CA PRO A 140 -3.47 -22.66 -1.26
C PRO A 140 -3.10 -24.14 -1.01
N SER A 141 -1.79 -24.39 -0.91
CA SER A 141 -1.22 -25.70 -0.61
C SER A 141 -1.43 -26.09 0.85
N LYS A 142 -1.06 -27.33 1.21
CA LYS A 142 -1.05 -27.77 2.62
C LYS A 142 -0.10 -26.95 3.49
N ASP A 143 1.04 -26.55 2.92
CA ASP A 143 2.02 -25.68 3.58
C ASP A 143 1.43 -24.27 3.83
N ASP A 144 0.75 -23.71 2.82
CA ASP A 144 0.04 -22.42 2.99
C ASP A 144 -1.00 -22.49 4.11
N GLN A 145 -1.79 -23.57 4.17
CA GLN A 145 -2.79 -23.77 5.21
C GLN A 145 -2.17 -23.92 6.60
N ALA A 146 -1.07 -24.67 6.72
CA ALA A 146 -0.34 -24.80 7.99
C ALA A 146 0.27 -23.46 8.44
N PHE A 147 0.81 -22.68 7.49
CA PHE A 147 1.31 -21.34 7.76
C PHE A 147 0.20 -20.41 8.27
N ILE A 148 -0.92 -20.32 7.54
CA ILE A 148 -2.06 -19.48 7.91
C ILE A 148 -2.65 -19.88 9.27
N ARG A 149 -2.69 -21.19 9.59
CA ARG A 149 -3.12 -21.65 10.92
C ARG A 149 -2.21 -21.09 12.03
N ARG A 150 -0.89 -21.19 11.88
CA ARG A 150 0.07 -20.60 12.85
C ARG A 150 -0.09 -19.09 12.96
N ALA A 151 -0.29 -18.41 11.83
CA ALA A 151 -0.52 -16.98 11.79
C ALA A 151 -1.79 -16.57 12.53
N PHE A 152 -2.90 -17.29 12.34
CA PHE A 152 -4.13 -17.05 13.07
C PHE A 152 -3.94 -17.26 14.57
N CYS A 153 -3.25 -18.32 14.98
CA CYS A 153 -2.94 -18.56 16.39
C CYS A 153 -2.17 -17.38 16.99
N TRP A 154 -1.10 -16.94 16.31
CA TRP A 154 -0.32 -15.78 16.74
C TRP A 154 -1.17 -14.51 16.87
N GLN A 155 -2.00 -14.19 15.87
CA GLN A 155 -2.84 -12.99 15.88
C GLN A 155 -3.90 -13.01 16.98
N ILE A 156 -4.56 -14.15 17.19
CA ILE A 156 -5.56 -14.30 18.24
C ILE A 156 -4.87 -14.14 19.60
N ALA A 157 -3.70 -14.77 19.81
CA ALA A 157 -2.93 -14.62 21.03
C ALA A 157 -2.55 -13.15 21.29
N ASP A 158 -2.06 -12.44 20.26
CA ASP A 158 -1.73 -11.00 20.34
C ASP A 158 -2.96 -10.16 20.73
N ILE A 159 -4.11 -10.42 20.11
CA ILE A 159 -5.35 -9.71 20.41
C ILE A 159 -5.80 -9.98 21.85
N LEU A 160 -5.82 -11.24 22.29
CA LEU A 160 -6.26 -11.58 23.65
C LEU A 160 -5.35 -10.97 24.72
N VAL A 161 -4.03 -11.04 24.55
CA VAL A 161 -3.08 -10.46 25.51
C VAL A 161 -3.11 -8.92 25.51
N SER A 162 -3.42 -8.31 24.36
CA SER A 162 -3.44 -6.86 24.20
C SER A 162 -4.78 -6.20 24.52
N HIS A 163 -5.89 -6.93 24.50
CA HIS A 163 -7.23 -6.34 24.57
C HIS A 163 -8.17 -6.95 25.61
N THR A 164 -7.84 -8.08 26.25
CA THR A 164 -8.71 -8.66 27.29
C THR A 164 -8.94 -7.67 28.44
N PRO A 165 -10.18 -7.44 28.91
CA PRO A 165 -10.43 -6.56 30.04
C PRO A 165 -9.59 -6.94 31.28
N GLY A 166 -8.90 -5.97 31.86
CA GLY A 166 -8.01 -6.19 33.01
C GLY A 166 -6.62 -6.75 32.67
N HIS A 167 -6.28 -6.98 31.38
CA HIS A 167 -4.99 -7.51 30.96
C HIS A 167 -3.78 -6.74 31.51
N LEU A 168 -3.87 -5.42 31.65
CA LEU A 168 -2.82 -4.59 32.23
C LEU A 168 -2.43 -4.95 33.67
N LYS A 169 -3.30 -5.68 34.40
CA LYS A 169 -3.07 -6.13 35.77
C LYS A 169 -2.47 -7.54 35.85
N TRP A 170 -2.34 -8.26 34.73
CA TRP A 170 -1.77 -9.61 34.74
C TRP A 170 -0.27 -9.55 35.05
N LYS A 171 0.15 -10.29 36.08
CA LYS A 171 1.55 -10.34 36.53
C LYS A 171 2.49 -10.83 35.43
N ASP A 172 2.05 -11.83 34.67
CA ASP A 172 2.86 -12.48 33.62
C ASP A 172 2.71 -11.82 32.24
N ARG A 173 2.03 -10.66 32.15
CA ARG A 173 1.78 -9.99 30.87
C ARG A 173 3.04 -9.73 30.03
N PRO A 174 4.16 -9.22 30.60
CA PRO A 174 5.37 -9.00 29.81
C PRO A 174 5.89 -10.30 29.18
N ALA A 175 5.93 -11.38 29.96
CA ALA A 175 6.36 -12.69 29.47
C ALA A 175 5.40 -13.25 28.40
N MET A 176 4.09 -13.02 28.54
CA MET A 176 3.09 -13.38 27.52
C MET A 176 3.31 -12.60 26.22
N LEU A 177 3.55 -11.29 26.29
CA LEU A 177 3.83 -10.46 25.12
C LEU A 177 5.11 -10.90 24.40
N ASP A 178 6.17 -11.22 25.16
CA ASP A 178 7.42 -11.72 24.60
C ASP A 178 7.21 -13.09 23.93
N ALA A 179 6.47 -14.00 24.58
CA ALA A 179 6.13 -15.31 24.01
C ALA A 179 5.31 -15.17 22.71
N VAL A 180 4.35 -14.25 22.67
CA VAL A 180 3.56 -13.95 21.45
C VAL A 180 4.42 -13.32 20.37
N ALA A 181 5.31 -12.38 20.71
CA ALA A 181 6.22 -11.77 19.74
C ALA A 181 7.13 -12.83 19.09
N ASN A 182 7.62 -13.80 19.90
CA ASN A 182 8.50 -14.88 19.45
C ASN A 182 7.76 -15.99 18.66
N SER A 183 6.44 -16.13 18.82
CA SER A 183 5.64 -17.14 18.10
C SER A 183 5.16 -16.68 16.73
N MET A 184 5.41 -15.42 16.36
CA MET A 184 5.06 -14.89 15.05
C MET A 184 5.70 -15.72 13.93
N PRO A 185 4.91 -16.27 13.00
CA PRO A 185 5.48 -16.99 11.87
C PRO A 185 6.17 -16.02 10.89
N GLU A 186 7.31 -16.45 10.38
CA GLU A 186 8.09 -15.78 9.34
C GLU A 186 8.19 -16.71 8.13
N ASP A 187 8.16 -16.14 6.92
CA ASP A 187 8.44 -16.87 5.68
C ASP A 187 9.79 -16.43 5.11
N ARG A 188 9.91 -15.16 4.73
CA ARG A 188 11.18 -14.58 4.25
C ARG A 188 11.25 -13.07 4.52
N PRO A 189 11.25 -12.64 5.79
CA PRO A 189 11.28 -11.23 6.15
C PRO A 189 12.52 -10.52 5.62
N LEU A 190 12.33 -9.28 5.16
CA LEU A 190 13.42 -8.38 4.77
C LEU A 190 13.99 -7.69 6.00
N GLN A 191 15.28 -7.33 5.94
CA GLN A 191 15.91 -6.55 6.99
C GLN A 191 15.28 -5.17 7.11
N ALA A 192 15.02 -4.72 8.34
CA ALA A 192 14.52 -3.38 8.58
C ALA A 192 15.61 -2.35 8.27
N LYS A 193 15.39 -1.57 7.22
CA LYS A 193 16.26 -0.47 6.80
C LYS A 193 15.44 0.76 6.47
N LYS A 194 16.05 1.93 6.65
CA LYS A 194 15.40 3.18 6.26
C LYS A 194 15.34 3.26 4.74
N THR A 195 14.13 3.39 4.21
CA THR A 195 13.92 3.54 2.77
C THR A 195 14.34 4.94 2.31
N ASP A 196 15.19 5.01 1.28
CA ASP A 196 15.51 6.24 0.56
C ASP A 196 14.45 6.45 -0.54
N ALA A 197 13.51 7.35 -0.29
CA ALA A 197 12.48 7.75 -1.25
C ALA A 197 12.60 9.24 -1.54
N ARG A 198 12.66 9.58 -2.82
CA ARG A 198 12.89 10.93 -3.33
C ARG A 198 11.71 11.35 -4.21
N PRO A 199 10.91 12.37 -3.82
CA PRO A 199 9.82 12.86 -4.65
C PRO A 199 10.33 13.27 -6.04
N PHE A 200 9.69 12.77 -7.10
CA PHE A 200 10.06 13.06 -8.48
C PHE A 200 9.16 14.11 -9.15
N GLY A 201 8.28 14.68 -8.33
CA GLY A 201 7.38 15.75 -8.68
C GLY A 201 6.13 15.28 -9.40
N VAL A 202 5.33 16.25 -9.79
CA VAL A 202 4.06 16.07 -10.48
C VAL A 202 4.27 16.23 -11.99
N PHE A 203 3.52 15.46 -12.77
CA PHE A 203 3.45 15.50 -14.22
C PHE A 203 2.02 15.86 -14.63
N ASP A 204 1.87 16.80 -15.56
CA ASP A 204 0.57 17.17 -16.14
C ASP A 204 0.17 16.15 -17.21
N VAL A 205 0.03 14.89 -16.79
CA VAL A 205 -0.24 13.73 -17.64
C VAL A 205 -1.29 12.87 -16.96
N ASN A 206 -2.28 12.42 -17.72
CA ASN A 206 -3.31 11.50 -17.26
C ASN A 206 -2.86 10.04 -17.44
N GLU A 207 -2.23 9.46 -16.41
CA GLU A 207 -1.76 8.07 -16.42
C GLU A 207 -2.90 7.03 -16.59
N GLY A 208 -4.15 7.42 -16.32
CA GLY A 208 -5.34 6.57 -16.49
C GLY A 208 -5.70 6.22 -17.94
N THR A 209 -4.83 6.50 -18.90
CA THR A 209 -4.98 6.14 -20.32
C THR A 209 -3.70 5.51 -20.87
N LYS A 210 -3.82 4.63 -21.88
CA LYS A 210 -2.65 4.04 -22.56
C LYS A 210 -1.71 5.11 -23.15
N LYS A 211 -2.27 6.16 -23.76
CA LYS A 211 -1.50 7.29 -24.29
C LYS A 211 -0.76 8.02 -23.18
N GLY A 212 -1.43 8.28 -22.06
CA GLY A 212 -0.82 8.94 -20.91
C GLY A 212 0.29 8.12 -20.26
N GLN A 213 0.22 6.78 -20.24
CA GLN A 213 1.35 5.96 -19.76
C GLN A 213 2.61 6.12 -20.64
N ALA A 214 2.45 6.16 -21.98
CA ALA A 214 3.56 6.40 -22.89
C ALA A 214 4.15 7.81 -22.70
N GLU A 215 3.28 8.83 -22.66
CA GLU A 215 3.67 10.23 -22.45
C GLU A 215 4.34 10.43 -21.09
N LEU A 216 3.86 9.74 -20.05
CA LEU A 216 4.45 9.82 -18.72
C LEU A 216 5.86 9.24 -18.70
N ASP A 217 6.11 8.09 -19.33
CA ASP A 217 7.45 7.51 -19.39
C ASP A 217 8.43 8.42 -20.14
N GLU A 218 7.99 9.02 -21.25
CA GLU A 218 8.76 10.02 -21.99
C GLU A 218 9.10 11.24 -21.11
N GLN A 219 8.10 11.83 -20.45
CA GLN A 219 8.33 12.98 -19.57
C GLN A 219 9.23 12.63 -18.37
N MET A 220 9.11 11.41 -17.82
CA MET A 220 9.99 10.91 -16.76
C MET A 220 11.43 10.80 -17.25
N ARG A 221 11.67 10.27 -18.46
CA ARG A 221 13.00 10.18 -19.08
C ARG A 221 13.62 11.56 -19.28
N LEU A 222 12.85 12.49 -19.87
CA LEU A 222 13.30 13.85 -20.12
C LEU A 222 13.64 14.58 -18.81
N ARG A 223 12.79 14.44 -17.78
CA ARG A 223 13.06 14.99 -16.45
C ARG A 223 14.29 14.36 -15.81
N ALA A 224 14.49 13.06 -15.98
CA ALA A 224 15.66 12.32 -15.52
C ALA A 224 16.96 12.69 -16.28
N ARG A 225 16.85 13.48 -17.36
CA ARG A 225 17.97 13.87 -18.24
C ARG A 225 18.73 12.66 -18.81
N GLN A 226 18.01 11.57 -19.09
CA GLN A 226 18.59 10.35 -19.67
C GLN A 226 18.37 10.31 -21.19
N SER A 227 19.39 9.85 -21.91
CA SER A 227 19.27 9.51 -23.33
C SER A 227 18.34 8.30 -23.50
N GLU A 228 17.78 8.14 -24.71
CA GLU A 228 16.94 6.99 -25.03
C GLU A 228 17.70 5.67 -24.88
N GLU A 229 18.93 5.62 -25.41
CA GLU A 229 19.83 4.47 -25.27
C GLU A 229 20.03 4.08 -23.80
N SER A 230 20.32 5.05 -22.92
CA SER A 230 20.49 4.78 -21.49
C SER A 230 19.18 4.34 -20.84
N TRP A 231 18.04 4.96 -21.20
CA TRP A 231 16.73 4.65 -20.62
C TRP A 231 16.30 3.21 -20.88
N ILE A 232 16.50 2.72 -22.12
CA ILE A 232 16.09 1.38 -22.57
C ILE A 232 17.15 0.29 -22.33
N SER A 233 18.41 0.66 -22.06
CA SER A 233 19.52 -0.29 -21.89
C SER A 233 19.34 -1.31 -20.77
N ARG A 234 18.50 -0.99 -19.78
CA ARG A 234 18.29 -1.80 -18.57
C ARG A 234 16.81 -1.88 -18.25
N LEU A 235 16.44 -2.93 -17.52
CA LEU A 235 15.08 -3.03 -17.00
C LEU A 235 14.74 -1.87 -16.07
N ARG A 236 13.55 -1.28 -16.23
CA ARG A 236 13.05 -0.21 -15.37
C ARG A 236 11.79 -0.65 -14.63
N PHE A 237 11.84 -0.59 -13.31
CA PHE A 237 10.68 -0.95 -12.48
C PHE A 237 9.70 0.21 -12.37
N ARG A 238 8.42 -0.09 -12.52
CA ARG A 238 7.29 0.82 -12.37
C ARG A 238 6.30 0.24 -11.37
N MET A 239 5.79 1.07 -10.48
CA MET A 239 4.82 0.65 -9.48
C MET A 239 3.66 1.63 -9.40
N GLY A 240 2.45 1.08 -9.31
CA GLY A 240 1.20 1.84 -9.24
C GLY A 240 0.06 0.93 -8.84
N ASP A 241 -1.18 1.36 -9.03
CA ASP A 241 -2.34 0.51 -8.76
C ASP A 241 -2.53 -0.58 -9.84
N TRP A 242 -3.64 -1.31 -9.75
CA TRP A 242 -4.02 -2.29 -10.77
C TRP A 242 -4.20 -1.66 -12.15
N LEU A 243 -4.85 -0.49 -12.23
CA LEU A 243 -5.16 0.14 -13.51
C LEU A 243 -3.88 0.58 -14.21
N THR A 244 -2.95 1.22 -13.50
CA THR A 244 -1.61 1.56 -14.00
C THR A 244 -0.90 0.33 -14.56
N SER A 245 -0.83 -0.74 -13.77
CA SER A 245 -0.15 -1.99 -14.18
C SER A 245 -0.80 -2.62 -15.40
N ASN A 246 -2.13 -2.67 -15.43
CA ASN A 246 -2.90 -3.21 -16.55
C ASN A 246 -2.73 -2.36 -17.82
N LEU A 247 -2.71 -1.03 -17.71
CA LEU A 247 -2.52 -0.13 -18.85
C LEU A 247 -1.13 -0.27 -19.46
N ILE A 248 -0.08 -0.41 -18.65
CA ILE A 248 1.28 -0.68 -19.14
C ILE A 248 1.32 -2.01 -19.91
N ARG A 249 0.71 -3.08 -19.39
CA ARG A 249 0.64 -4.38 -20.07
C ARG A 249 -0.11 -4.30 -21.39
N LEU A 250 -1.25 -3.61 -21.42
CA LEU A 250 -2.03 -3.40 -22.64
C LEU A 250 -1.25 -2.57 -23.67
N LEU A 251 -0.56 -1.51 -23.23
CA LEU A 251 0.26 -0.68 -24.08
C LEU A 251 1.37 -1.47 -24.76
N LYS A 252 2.12 -2.29 -23.99
CA LYS A 252 3.15 -3.18 -24.55
C LYS A 252 2.59 -4.19 -25.54
N ARG A 253 1.39 -4.72 -25.28
CA ARG A 253 0.74 -5.67 -26.19
C ARG A 253 0.34 -5.01 -27.50
N ASP A 254 -0.24 -3.82 -27.42
CA ASP A 254 -0.70 -3.09 -28.61
C ASP A 254 0.47 -2.55 -29.45
N ARG A 255 1.63 -2.35 -28.82
CA ARG A 255 2.87 -1.88 -29.46
C ARG A 255 3.89 -3.00 -29.68
N ALA A 256 3.49 -4.28 -29.63
CA ALA A 256 4.44 -5.39 -29.68
C ALA A 256 5.25 -5.43 -31.00
N ASP A 257 4.66 -4.93 -32.09
CA ASP A 257 5.23 -4.93 -33.44
C ASP A 257 6.00 -3.65 -33.80
N GLU A 258 6.09 -2.68 -32.87
CA GLU A 258 6.86 -1.46 -33.11
C GLU A 258 8.35 -1.78 -33.30
N PRO A 259 9.08 -1.08 -34.19
CA PRO A 259 10.48 -1.39 -34.49
C PRO A 259 11.42 -1.07 -33.32
N ASP A 260 11.12 -0.01 -32.56
CA ASP A 260 11.99 0.51 -31.51
C ASP A 260 11.56 0.02 -30.12
N SER A 261 12.54 -0.37 -29.30
CA SER A 261 12.31 -0.84 -27.92
C SER A 261 11.68 0.25 -27.05
N LEU A 262 11.99 1.52 -27.33
CA LEU A 262 11.39 2.67 -26.66
C LEU A 262 9.86 2.68 -26.85
N ASP A 263 9.40 2.51 -28.09
CA ASP A 263 7.97 2.48 -28.41
C ASP A 263 7.28 1.22 -27.89
N ARG A 264 7.93 0.05 -28.02
CA ARG A 264 7.43 -1.22 -27.45
C ARG A 264 7.31 -1.17 -25.92
N MET A 265 8.08 -0.30 -25.26
CA MET A 265 8.22 -0.22 -23.80
C MET A 265 8.59 -1.56 -23.16
N ASP A 266 9.32 -2.38 -23.91
CA ASP A 266 9.61 -3.78 -23.57
C ASP A 266 10.73 -3.94 -22.53
N PHE A 267 11.23 -2.82 -22.01
CA PHE A 267 12.19 -2.65 -20.92
C PHE A 267 11.53 -2.29 -19.57
N LEU A 268 10.24 -1.92 -19.56
CA LEU A 268 9.54 -1.65 -18.31
C LEU A 268 9.10 -2.96 -17.64
N LYS A 269 9.21 -3.06 -16.32
CA LYS A 269 8.54 -4.09 -15.52
C LYS A 269 7.62 -3.43 -14.52
N GLU A 270 6.32 -3.67 -14.69
CA GLU A 270 5.29 -3.17 -13.79
C GLU A 270 5.01 -4.10 -12.60
N GLN A 271 4.61 -3.49 -11.50
CA GLN A 271 4.21 -4.12 -10.25
C GLN A 271 3.03 -3.36 -9.64
N SER A 272 1.93 -4.04 -9.35
CA SER A 272 0.85 -3.42 -8.57
C SER A 272 1.22 -3.29 -7.09
N ALA A 273 0.79 -2.19 -6.47
CA ALA A 273 1.21 -1.80 -5.15
C ALA A 273 0.28 -2.32 -4.04
N LEU A 274 0.84 -2.57 -2.85
CA LEU A 274 0.19 -3.37 -1.80
C LEU A 274 -0.95 -2.67 -1.08
N TRP A 275 -0.94 -1.34 -0.92
CA TRP A 275 -2.01 -0.65 -0.20
C TRP A 275 -3.34 -0.80 -0.92
N HIS A 276 -3.34 -0.76 -2.25
CA HIS A 276 -4.55 -0.97 -3.03
C HIS A 276 -5.15 -2.38 -2.86
N PHE A 277 -4.32 -3.43 -2.70
CA PHE A 277 -4.85 -4.75 -2.32
C PHE A 277 -5.51 -4.72 -0.94
N ALA A 278 -4.89 -4.06 0.03
CA ALA A 278 -5.46 -3.89 1.36
C ALA A 278 -6.78 -3.11 1.31
N LEU A 279 -6.86 -2.05 0.50
CA LEU A 279 -8.08 -1.27 0.27
C LEU A 279 -9.20 -2.17 -0.25
N GLN A 280 -8.91 -2.93 -1.30
CA GLN A 280 -9.87 -3.84 -1.91
C GLN A 280 -10.30 -4.97 -0.95
N ALA A 281 -9.38 -5.47 -0.11
CA ALA A 281 -9.71 -6.40 0.96
C ALA A 281 -10.67 -5.80 1.98
N THR A 282 -10.50 -4.53 2.37
CA THR A 282 -11.49 -3.87 3.25
C THR A 282 -12.84 -3.72 2.56
N HIS A 283 -12.88 -3.36 1.28
CA HIS A 283 -14.14 -3.29 0.52
C HIS A 283 -14.81 -4.65 0.38
N MET A 284 -14.03 -5.72 0.22
CA MET A 284 -14.50 -7.09 0.13
C MET A 284 -15.14 -7.51 1.46
N ILE A 285 -14.46 -7.30 2.58
CA ILE A 285 -14.96 -7.66 3.92
C ILE A 285 -16.21 -6.82 4.25
N MET A 286 -16.20 -5.53 3.94
CA MET A 286 -17.38 -4.67 4.11
C MET A 286 -18.54 -5.23 3.26
N LYS A 287 -18.34 -5.47 1.97
CA LYS A 287 -19.41 -6.00 1.10
C LYS A 287 -19.94 -7.36 1.58
N ALA A 288 -19.08 -8.25 2.06
CA ALA A 288 -19.47 -9.60 2.48
C ALA A 288 -20.15 -9.64 3.86
N HIS A 289 -19.83 -8.70 4.75
CA HIS A 289 -20.22 -8.76 6.17
C HIS A 289 -20.97 -7.53 6.68
N TYR A 290 -21.29 -6.54 5.82
CA TYR A 290 -22.02 -5.35 6.26
C TYR A 290 -23.44 -5.66 6.70
N GLY A 291 -24.09 -6.65 6.08
CA GLY A 291 -25.52 -6.92 6.27
C GLY A 291 -26.40 -5.95 5.49
N GLU A 292 -27.72 -6.17 5.55
CA GLU A 292 -28.71 -5.29 4.93
C GLU A 292 -29.14 -4.18 5.91
N GLU A 293 -29.43 -2.98 5.38
CA GLU A 293 -29.92 -1.88 6.19
C GLU A 293 -31.34 -2.17 6.70
N GLY A 294 -31.51 -2.15 8.03
CA GLY A 294 -32.80 -2.39 8.69
C GLY A 294 -32.99 -3.79 9.25
N GLU A 295 -32.13 -4.76 8.90
CA GLU A 295 -32.12 -6.06 9.55
C GLU A 295 -31.37 -6.00 10.90
N LEU A 296 -31.98 -6.56 11.95
CA LEU A 296 -31.36 -6.78 13.26
C LEU A 296 -30.43 -8.00 13.21
N ASP A 297 -29.35 -7.93 12.42
CA ASP A 297 -28.26 -8.92 12.50
C ASP A 297 -27.15 -8.42 13.44
N PRO A 298 -27.07 -8.93 14.69
CA PRO A 298 -26.03 -8.53 15.63
C PRO A 298 -24.61 -8.93 15.18
N THR A 299 -24.51 -9.84 14.22
CA THR A 299 -23.25 -10.34 13.64
C THR A 299 -22.81 -9.57 12.39
N SER A 300 -23.52 -8.51 12.02
CA SER A 300 -23.19 -7.66 10.88
C SER A 300 -22.23 -6.51 11.25
N LEU A 301 -21.47 -6.02 10.27
CA LEU A 301 -20.67 -4.80 10.44
C LEU A 301 -21.53 -3.54 10.51
N ALA A 302 -22.73 -3.52 9.91
CA ALA A 302 -23.68 -2.43 10.07
C ALA A 302 -24.09 -2.28 11.55
N TRP A 303 -24.41 -3.40 12.22
CA TRP A 303 -24.71 -3.39 13.65
C TRP A 303 -23.54 -2.86 14.48
N HIS A 304 -22.33 -3.40 14.29
CA HIS A 304 -21.14 -2.92 15.00
C HIS A 304 -20.83 -1.44 14.72
N LYS A 305 -21.05 -0.97 13.49
CA LYS A 305 -20.88 0.45 13.11
C LYS A 305 -21.87 1.35 13.86
N SER A 306 -23.13 0.90 13.98
CA SER A 306 -24.19 1.55 14.74
C SER A 306 -23.85 1.64 16.23
N GLN A 307 -23.46 0.52 16.85
CA GLN A 307 -23.06 0.46 18.27
C GLN A 307 -21.84 1.35 18.59
N LEU A 308 -20.94 1.54 17.61
CA LEU A 308 -19.78 2.43 17.75
C LEU A 308 -20.09 3.90 17.36
N HIS A 309 -21.35 4.24 17.05
CA HIS A 309 -21.79 5.57 16.63
C HIS A 309 -20.97 6.17 15.47
N ARG A 310 -20.58 5.35 14.50
CA ARG A 310 -19.74 5.77 13.38
C ARG A 310 -20.54 6.32 12.20
N VAL A 311 -20.24 7.55 11.80
CA VAL A 311 -20.92 8.27 10.70
C VAL A 311 -20.01 8.35 9.48
N TRP A 312 -20.22 7.45 8.52
CA TRP A 312 -19.61 7.45 7.18
C TRP A 312 -20.38 6.49 6.26
N ASP A 313 -20.27 6.72 4.95
CA ASP A 313 -20.93 5.95 3.89
C ASP A 313 -20.29 4.56 3.71
N PRO A 314 -21.04 3.46 3.95
CA PRO A 314 -20.54 2.11 3.81
C PRO A 314 -20.37 1.61 2.37
N SER A 315 -20.98 2.28 1.39
CA SER A 315 -20.90 1.88 -0.02
C SER A 315 -19.52 2.16 -0.63
N LYS A 316 -18.83 3.19 -0.13
CA LYS A 316 -17.47 3.59 -0.51
C LYS A 316 -16.66 3.90 0.74
N PRO A 317 -16.40 2.88 1.57
CA PRO A 317 -15.88 3.13 2.89
C PRO A 317 -14.41 3.55 2.78
N ASN A 318 -14.07 4.65 3.44
CA ASN A 318 -12.68 5.10 3.55
C ASN A 318 -11.84 3.98 4.19
N TYR A 319 -10.64 3.75 3.66
CA TYR A 319 -9.75 2.67 4.10
C TYR A 319 -9.55 2.64 5.62
N ALA A 320 -9.21 3.78 6.24
CA ALA A 320 -8.93 3.86 7.67
C ALA A 320 -10.19 3.55 8.51
N ALA A 321 -11.35 4.06 8.07
CA ALA A 321 -12.63 3.84 8.74
C ALA A 321 -13.07 2.36 8.67
N ALA A 322 -13.00 1.75 7.49
CA ALA A 322 -13.33 0.34 7.25
C ALA A 322 -12.39 -0.58 8.05
N LYS A 323 -11.08 -0.38 7.90
CA LYS A 323 -10.03 -1.11 8.62
C LYS A 323 -10.22 -1.05 10.13
N SER A 324 -10.50 0.13 10.68
CA SER A 324 -10.77 0.28 12.12
C SER A 324 -12.03 -0.46 12.54
N LEU A 325 -13.10 -0.46 11.73
CA LEU A 325 -14.34 -1.16 12.05
C LEU A 325 -14.14 -2.68 12.06
N ILE A 326 -13.47 -3.21 11.03
CA ILE A 326 -13.14 -4.62 10.90
C ILE A 326 -12.33 -5.08 12.12
N ARG A 327 -11.31 -4.32 12.53
CA ARG A 327 -10.50 -4.64 13.72
C ARG A 327 -11.31 -4.60 15.01
N HIS A 328 -12.11 -3.57 15.26
CA HIS A 328 -12.94 -3.52 16.46
C HIS A 328 -13.95 -4.67 16.51
N SER A 329 -14.57 -5.01 15.38
CA SER A 329 -15.48 -6.15 15.28
C SER A 329 -14.77 -7.48 15.57
N LEU A 330 -13.57 -7.68 15.03
CA LEU A 330 -12.77 -8.86 15.29
C LEU A 330 -12.39 -8.98 16.78
N ILE A 331 -11.86 -7.91 17.37
CA ILE A 331 -11.49 -7.88 18.79
C ILE A 331 -12.72 -8.21 19.66
N ALA A 332 -13.86 -7.56 19.42
CA ALA A 332 -15.08 -7.79 20.18
C ALA A 332 -15.55 -9.26 20.11
N ARG A 333 -15.51 -9.87 18.92
CA ARG A 333 -15.92 -11.27 18.73
C ARG A 333 -14.97 -12.24 19.44
N LEU A 334 -13.67 -12.02 19.34
CA LEU A 334 -12.68 -12.87 20.01
C LEU A 334 -12.77 -12.77 21.54
N LEU A 335 -13.02 -11.58 22.08
CA LEU A 335 -13.20 -11.38 23.52
C LEU A 335 -14.50 -11.97 24.07
N HIS A 336 -15.51 -12.19 23.22
CA HIS A 336 -16.78 -12.79 23.62
C HIS A 336 -16.71 -14.33 23.70
N ILE A 337 -15.64 -14.96 23.18
CA ILE A 337 -15.49 -16.41 23.26
C ILE A 337 -15.23 -16.81 24.73
N PRO A 338 -16.07 -17.66 25.35
CA PRO A 338 -15.96 -18.00 26.77
C PRO A 338 -14.68 -18.80 27.10
N ASN A 339 -14.23 -18.70 28.37
CA ASN A 339 -13.06 -19.37 29.00
C ASN A 339 -11.66 -18.88 28.57
N LEU A 340 -11.28 -17.68 29.02
CA LEU A 340 -9.95 -17.07 28.80
C LEU A 340 -8.85 -17.56 29.76
N ASP A 341 -9.14 -18.50 30.68
CA ASP A 341 -8.23 -18.83 31.79
C ASP A 341 -6.95 -19.60 31.38
N GLN A 342 -6.84 -20.08 30.12
CA GLN A 342 -5.63 -20.72 29.58
C GLN A 342 -5.37 -20.36 28.11
N ILE A 343 -4.84 -19.17 27.85
CA ILE A 343 -4.67 -18.59 26.49
C ILE A 343 -3.95 -19.52 25.49
N ASN A 344 -2.92 -20.26 25.90
CA ASN A 344 -2.09 -21.02 24.94
C ASN A 344 -2.77 -22.29 24.39
N SER A 345 -3.47 -23.07 25.23
CA SER A 345 -4.29 -24.21 24.76
C SER A 345 -5.57 -23.73 24.08
N LEU A 346 -6.10 -22.59 24.54
CA LEU A 346 -7.32 -21.97 24.04
C LEU A 346 -7.17 -21.46 22.59
N VAL A 347 -6.03 -20.92 22.19
CA VAL A 347 -5.87 -20.29 20.86
C VAL A 347 -6.03 -21.30 19.72
N ASP A 348 -5.46 -22.50 19.86
CA ASP A 348 -5.60 -23.56 18.85
C ASP A 348 -7.06 -24.02 18.70
N ASP A 349 -7.78 -24.11 19.82
CA ASP A 349 -9.22 -24.42 19.85
C ASP A 349 -10.03 -23.28 19.23
N ILE A 350 -9.71 -22.02 19.54
CA ILE A 350 -10.37 -20.86 18.92
C ILE A 350 -10.19 -20.89 17.41
N VAL A 351 -8.98 -21.16 16.90
CA VAL A 351 -8.77 -21.24 15.46
C VAL A 351 -9.59 -22.37 14.86
N ARG A 352 -9.55 -23.57 15.44
CA ARG A 352 -10.27 -24.75 14.94
C ARG A 352 -11.78 -24.50 14.88
N ASP A 353 -12.33 -23.89 15.92
CA ASP A 353 -13.77 -23.81 16.15
C ASP A 353 -14.39 -22.49 15.67
N PHE A 354 -13.59 -21.43 15.49
CA PHE A 354 -14.08 -20.09 15.15
C PHE A 354 -13.39 -19.40 13.96
N ALA A 355 -12.36 -19.98 13.34
CA ALA A 355 -11.65 -19.36 12.22
C ALA A 355 -11.51 -20.26 10.97
N THR A 356 -12.25 -21.37 10.87
CA THR A 356 -12.18 -22.30 9.73
C THR A 356 -13.48 -22.35 8.90
N PRO A 357 -13.39 -22.58 7.57
CA PRO A 357 -14.57 -22.82 6.74
C PRO A 357 -15.38 -24.05 7.18
N ASP A 358 -14.72 -25.10 7.69
CA ASP A 358 -15.40 -26.29 8.21
C ASP A 358 -16.23 -25.96 9.45
N ALA A 359 -15.71 -25.14 10.38
CA ALA A 359 -16.46 -24.71 11.54
C ALA A 359 -17.71 -23.89 11.16
N ALA A 360 -17.58 -22.96 10.20
CA ALA A 360 -18.72 -22.20 9.70
C ALA A 360 -19.77 -23.11 9.03
N ARG A 361 -19.32 -24.12 8.28
CA ARG A 361 -20.22 -25.13 7.68
C ARG A 361 -20.92 -25.99 8.74
N ARG A 362 -20.25 -26.35 9.84
CA ARG A 362 -20.87 -27.07 10.97
C ARG A 362 -21.95 -26.22 11.65
N ALA A 363 -21.66 -24.95 11.93
CA ALA A 363 -22.66 -24.02 12.50
C ALA A 363 -23.88 -23.88 11.58
N LYS A 364 -23.64 -23.71 10.27
CA LYS A 364 -24.72 -23.63 9.27
C LYS A 364 -25.54 -24.94 9.19
N ALA A 365 -24.91 -26.10 9.33
CA ALA A 365 -25.60 -27.39 9.29
C ALA A 365 -26.61 -27.57 10.44
N VAL A 366 -26.35 -26.95 11.60
CA VAL A 366 -27.29 -26.90 12.73
C VAL A 366 -28.21 -25.67 12.69
N LYS A 367 -28.24 -24.93 11.57
CA LYS A 367 -29.04 -23.72 11.33
C LYS A 367 -28.69 -22.54 12.25
N ASP A 368 -27.46 -22.48 12.75
CA ASP A 368 -26.94 -21.30 13.44
C ASP A 368 -26.23 -20.38 12.43
N ASP A 369 -27.04 -19.62 11.68
CA ASP A 369 -26.54 -18.72 10.64
C ASP A 369 -25.73 -17.54 11.22
N TRP A 370 -26.04 -17.10 12.44
CA TRP A 370 -25.29 -16.05 13.15
C TRP A 370 -23.90 -16.51 13.54
N MET A 371 -23.77 -17.71 14.10
CA MET A 371 -22.46 -18.29 14.38
C MET A 371 -21.69 -18.54 13.09
N ALA A 372 -22.33 -19.10 12.05
CA ALA A 372 -21.69 -19.32 10.77
C ALA A 372 -21.14 -18.01 10.17
N HIS A 373 -21.95 -16.93 10.17
CA HIS A 373 -21.53 -15.60 9.72
C HIS A 373 -20.37 -15.06 10.56
N THR A 374 -20.43 -15.25 11.89
CA THR A 374 -19.37 -14.85 12.81
C THR A 374 -18.04 -15.52 12.50
N ILE A 375 -18.04 -16.82 12.25
CA ILE A 375 -16.85 -17.60 11.91
C ILE A 375 -16.27 -17.17 10.56
N TYR A 376 -17.12 -16.94 9.55
CA TYR A 376 -16.65 -16.43 8.26
C TYR A 376 -15.99 -15.06 8.40
N PHE A 377 -16.59 -14.14 9.16
CA PHE A 377 -16.01 -12.83 9.42
C PHE A 377 -14.67 -12.93 10.15
N ILE A 378 -14.56 -13.76 11.20
CA ILE A 378 -13.30 -13.94 11.95
C ILE A 378 -12.20 -14.42 11.01
N ARG A 379 -12.47 -15.45 10.20
CA ARG A 379 -11.53 -15.97 9.19
C ARG A 379 -11.06 -14.86 8.25
N ASP A 380 -11.99 -14.09 7.69
CA ASP A 380 -11.69 -13.09 6.66
C ASP A 380 -10.96 -11.89 7.23
N ALA A 381 -11.31 -11.47 8.45
CA ALA A 381 -10.60 -10.44 9.19
C ALA A 381 -9.18 -10.86 9.59
N LEU A 382 -8.97 -12.12 10.01
CA LEU A 382 -7.63 -12.65 10.32
C LEU A 382 -6.74 -12.72 9.08
N LEU A 383 -7.27 -13.12 7.91
CA LEU A 383 -6.52 -13.05 6.64
C LEU A 383 -6.09 -11.61 6.32
N PHE A 384 -6.97 -10.64 6.56
CA PHE A 384 -6.64 -9.23 6.38
C PHE A 384 -5.56 -8.75 7.36
N LEU A 385 -5.65 -9.14 8.63
CA LEU A 385 -4.60 -8.86 9.63
C LEU A 385 -3.27 -9.52 9.24
N GLU A 386 -3.30 -10.69 8.60
CA GLU A 386 -2.10 -11.41 8.18
C GLU A 386 -1.38 -10.72 7.04
N PHE A 387 -2.13 -10.20 6.07
CA PHE A 387 -1.57 -9.32 5.06
C PHE A 387 -0.92 -8.08 5.69
N GLU A 388 -1.61 -7.44 6.64
CA GLU A 388 -1.08 -6.27 7.32
C GLU A 388 0.17 -6.57 8.15
N ALA A 389 0.25 -7.75 8.76
CA ALA A 389 1.43 -8.20 9.47
C ALA A 389 2.59 -8.46 8.51
N GLY A 390 2.34 -9.12 7.37
CA GLY A 390 3.33 -9.29 6.30
C GLY A 390 3.90 -7.96 5.83
N VAL A 391 3.04 -6.95 5.64
CA VAL A 391 3.48 -5.58 5.31
C VAL A 391 4.27 -4.93 6.45
N ARG A 392 3.74 -4.97 7.68
CA ARG A 392 4.33 -4.33 8.86
C ARG A 392 5.75 -4.81 9.13
N TYR A 393 5.99 -6.11 8.93
CA TYR A 393 7.29 -6.76 9.14
C TYR A 393 8.10 -6.94 7.84
N ALA A 394 7.65 -6.36 6.72
CA ALA A 394 8.30 -6.46 5.40
C ALA A 394 8.63 -7.91 5.00
N ASP A 395 7.65 -8.80 5.12
CA ASP A 395 7.75 -10.21 4.75
C ASP A 395 6.94 -10.49 3.47
N PRO A 396 7.58 -10.48 2.28
CA PRO A 396 6.92 -10.73 1.01
C PRO A 396 6.36 -12.16 0.92
N GLY A 397 6.94 -13.13 1.62
CA GLY A 397 6.44 -14.50 1.64
C GLY A 397 5.05 -14.60 2.25
N ARG A 398 4.84 -13.93 3.39
CA ARG A 398 3.51 -13.80 4.02
C ARG A 398 2.49 -13.14 3.09
N VAL A 399 2.90 -12.07 2.41
CA VAL A 399 2.05 -11.35 1.44
C VAL A 399 1.61 -12.26 0.30
N LEU A 400 2.54 -12.99 -0.32
CA LEU A 400 2.23 -13.90 -1.44
C LEU A 400 1.33 -15.07 -1.02
N ARG A 401 1.49 -15.59 0.21
CA ARG A 401 0.57 -16.61 0.75
C ARG A 401 -0.85 -16.08 0.82
N ILE A 402 -1.05 -14.86 1.31
CA ILE A 402 -2.38 -14.23 1.35
C ILE A 402 -2.95 -13.97 -0.05
N MET A 403 -2.12 -13.59 -1.03
CA MET A 403 -2.57 -13.40 -2.41
C MET A 403 -3.25 -14.65 -2.99
N LYS A 404 -2.83 -15.88 -2.60
CA LYS A 404 -3.53 -17.12 -3.00
C LYS A 404 -4.96 -17.17 -2.49
N TYR A 405 -5.19 -16.84 -1.22
CA TYR A 405 -6.52 -16.77 -0.64
C TYR A 405 -7.35 -15.65 -1.27
N TRP A 406 -6.77 -14.46 -1.38
CA TRP A 406 -7.44 -13.29 -1.95
C TRP A 406 -7.78 -13.44 -3.43
N ALA A 407 -7.00 -14.18 -4.23
CA ALA A 407 -7.37 -14.48 -5.61
C ALA A 407 -8.78 -15.08 -5.70
N MET A 408 -9.11 -16.04 -4.83
CA MET A 408 -10.44 -16.67 -4.78
C MET A 408 -11.46 -15.79 -4.09
N MET A 409 -11.11 -15.15 -2.97
CA MET A 409 -12.04 -14.32 -2.21
C MET A 409 -12.48 -13.08 -2.98
N PHE A 410 -11.55 -12.37 -3.62
CA PHE A 410 -11.88 -11.25 -4.51
C PHE A 410 -12.75 -11.69 -5.68
N ARG A 411 -12.49 -12.88 -6.25
CA ARG A 411 -13.33 -13.44 -7.32
C ARG A 411 -14.77 -13.64 -6.83
N GLY A 412 -14.93 -14.25 -5.65
CA GLY A 412 -16.24 -14.48 -5.01
C GLY A 412 -16.98 -13.20 -4.63
N ALA A 413 -16.27 -12.15 -4.23
CA ALA A 413 -16.86 -10.86 -3.88
C ALA A 413 -17.16 -9.95 -5.09
N GLY A 414 -16.90 -10.41 -6.32
CA GLY A 414 -17.08 -9.62 -7.55
C GLY A 414 -15.97 -8.60 -7.82
N GLN A 415 -14.85 -8.66 -7.11
CA GLN A 415 -13.68 -7.80 -7.31
C GLN A 415 -12.70 -8.42 -8.32
N HIS A 416 -13.17 -8.59 -9.56
CA HIS A 416 -12.46 -9.38 -10.57
C HIS A 416 -11.08 -8.85 -10.97
N ASN A 417 -10.88 -7.54 -10.90
CA ASN A 417 -9.62 -6.90 -11.27
C ASN A 417 -8.49 -7.35 -10.33
N TYR A 418 -8.68 -7.19 -9.02
CA TYR A 418 -7.69 -7.60 -8.02
C TYR A 418 -7.61 -9.12 -7.84
N ALA A 419 -8.69 -9.86 -8.13
CA ALA A 419 -8.62 -11.32 -8.24
C ALA A 419 -7.62 -11.76 -9.33
N ARG A 420 -7.70 -11.14 -10.52
CA ARG A 420 -6.76 -11.39 -11.62
C ARG A 420 -5.36 -10.93 -11.27
N GLU A 421 -5.22 -9.77 -10.62
CA GLU A 421 -3.90 -9.25 -10.26
C GLU A 421 -3.18 -10.13 -9.23
N CYS A 422 -3.89 -10.71 -8.25
CA CYS A 422 -3.31 -11.73 -7.37
C CYS A 422 -2.76 -12.92 -8.16
N VAL A 423 -3.51 -13.41 -9.17
CA VAL A 423 -3.08 -14.52 -10.02
C VAL A 423 -1.87 -14.13 -10.88
N GLU A 424 -1.90 -12.94 -11.48
CA GLU A 424 -0.76 -12.44 -12.25
C GLU A 424 0.49 -12.41 -11.40
N PHE A 425 0.43 -11.88 -10.17
CA PHE A 425 1.57 -11.89 -9.25
C PHE A 425 2.12 -13.28 -8.99
N LEU A 426 1.27 -14.22 -8.60
CA LEU A 426 1.69 -15.58 -8.27
C LEU A 426 2.36 -16.27 -9.46
N ILE A 427 1.86 -16.03 -10.68
CA ILE A 427 2.38 -16.65 -11.90
C ILE A 427 3.66 -15.96 -12.37
N PHE A 428 3.65 -14.64 -12.55
CA PHE A 428 4.79 -13.96 -13.15
C PHE A 428 6.02 -14.00 -12.22
N PHE A 429 5.84 -13.94 -10.89
CA PHE A 429 6.95 -14.13 -9.95
C PHE A 429 7.57 -15.51 -10.16
N LYS A 430 6.76 -16.57 -10.25
CA LYS A 430 7.28 -17.94 -10.34
C LYS A 430 7.89 -18.27 -11.70
N TYR A 431 7.25 -17.87 -12.79
CA TYR A 431 7.59 -18.35 -14.13
C TYR A 431 8.32 -17.33 -15.00
N GLU A 432 8.13 -16.03 -14.75
CA GLU A 432 8.55 -14.98 -15.69
C GLU A 432 9.49 -13.95 -15.09
N THR A 433 9.96 -14.16 -13.86
CA THR A 433 10.83 -13.21 -13.15
C THR A 433 12.07 -13.92 -12.68
N PRO A 434 13.27 -13.52 -13.14
CA PRO A 434 14.53 -14.06 -12.63
C PRO A 434 14.67 -13.85 -11.10
N PRO A 435 15.36 -14.75 -10.36
CA PRO A 435 15.42 -14.67 -8.89
C PRO A 435 15.93 -13.33 -8.33
N MET A 436 16.95 -12.71 -8.94
CA MET A 436 17.45 -11.40 -8.49
C MET A 436 16.42 -10.28 -8.73
N MET A 437 15.69 -10.34 -9.83
CA MET A 437 14.61 -9.41 -10.14
C MET A 437 13.45 -9.57 -9.16
N GLN A 438 13.08 -10.81 -8.78
CA GLN A 438 12.06 -11.06 -7.75
C GLN A 438 12.43 -10.36 -6.44
N LYS A 439 13.68 -10.51 -5.99
CA LYS A 439 14.18 -9.86 -4.77
C LYS A 439 14.15 -8.32 -4.84
N VAL A 440 14.28 -7.72 -6.02
CA VAL A 440 14.11 -6.27 -6.20
C VAL A 440 12.64 -5.89 -6.06
N MET A 441 11.76 -6.60 -6.74
CA MET A 441 10.32 -6.37 -6.70
C MET A 441 9.74 -6.57 -5.29
N GLU A 442 10.22 -7.57 -4.55
CA GLU A 442 9.83 -7.79 -3.16
C GLU A 442 10.25 -6.64 -2.23
N ARG A 443 11.47 -6.10 -2.41
CA ARG A 443 11.93 -4.93 -1.65
C ARG A 443 11.15 -3.67 -1.99
N ALA A 444 10.76 -3.50 -3.27
CA ALA A 444 10.02 -2.34 -3.76
C ALA A 444 8.65 -2.16 -3.07
N TRP A 445 8.03 -3.24 -2.60
CA TRP A 445 6.70 -3.17 -1.98
C TRP A 445 6.65 -2.40 -0.65
N PHE A 446 7.77 -2.31 0.07
CA PHE A 446 7.78 -1.83 1.45
C PHE A 446 8.51 -0.49 1.57
N TYR A 447 7.89 0.42 2.31
CA TYR A 447 8.50 1.68 2.72
C TYR A 447 8.62 1.72 4.24
N ASN A 448 9.83 1.97 4.74
CA ASN A 448 10.11 2.09 6.16
C ASN A 448 10.85 3.40 6.44
N ARG A 449 10.12 4.37 7.02
CA ARG A 449 10.63 5.72 7.28
C ARG A 449 11.76 5.76 8.31
N TRP A 450 11.79 4.80 9.23
CA TRP A 450 12.67 4.83 10.40
C TRP A 450 13.75 3.74 10.38
N GLY A 451 13.63 2.75 9.50
CA GLY A 451 14.48 1.55 9.51
C GLY A 451 14.24 0.66 10.73
N VAL A 452 13.04 0.71 11.31
CA VAL A 452 12.70 -0.05 12.52
C VAL A 452 11.81 -1.23 12.15
N ARG A 453 12.14 -2.43 12.65
CA ARG A 453 11.34 -3.65 12.46
C ARG A 453 9.91 -3.42 12.95
N GLY A 454 8.93 -3.89 12.18
CA GLY A 454 7.51 -3.70 12.51
C GLY A 454 6.95 -2.30 12.22
N ARG A 455 7.68 -1.44 11.48
CA ARG A 455 7.26 -0.08 11.12
C ARG A 455 7.18 0.16 9.60
N SER A 456 7.17 -0.92 8.81
CA SER A 456 7.01 -0.83 7.37
C SER A 456 5.54 -0.58 6.99
N ILE A 457 5.33 0.18 5.91
CA ILE A 457 4.04 0.40 5.27
C ILE A 457 4.15 0.03 3.78
N PRO A 458 3.04 -0.12 3.05
CA PRO A 458 3.09 -0.23 1.60
C PRO A 458 3.73 1.01 0.97
N ALA A 459 4.55 0.83 -0.05
CA ALA A 459 5.20 1.95 -0.74
C ALA A 459 4.21 2.91 -1.42
N ASP A 460 3.07 2.43 -1.92
CA ASP A 460 1.98 3.28 -2.44
C ASP A 460 1.23 4.05 -1.37
N LEU A 461 1.19 3.56 -0.12
CA LEU A 461 0.66 4.36 0.98
C LEU A 461 1.54 5.57 1.29
N TYR A 462 2.86 5.46 1.10
CA TYR A 462 3.76 6.61 1.18
C TYR A 462 3.46 7.62 0.06
N LEU A 463 3.24 7.16 -1.17
CA LEU A 463 2.87 8.04 -2.27
C LEU A 463 1.50 8.71 -2.03
N GLU A 464 0.51 8.01 -1.50
CA GLU A 464 -0.78 8.62 -1.17
C GLU A 464 -0.66 9.68 -0.06
N GLN A 465 0.28 9.51 0.88
CA GLN A 465 0.61 10.59 1.83
C GLN A 465 1.20 11.81 1.11
N LEU A 466 2.01 11.63 0.06
CA LEU A 466 2.47 12.75 -0.76
C LEU A 466 1.32 13.38 -1.56
N ASN A 467 0.41 12.57 -2.11
CA ASN A 467 -0.77 13.05 -2.83
C ASN A 467 -1.64 13.94 -1.94
N TYR A 468 -1.80 13.59 -0.66
CA TYR A 468 -2.54 14.40 0.31
C TYR A 468 -1.96 15.81 0.49
N TRP A 469 -0.63 15.99 0.38
CA TRP A 469 0.00 17.31 0.48
C TRP A 469 -0.02 18.12 -0.82
N VAL A 470 -0.27 17.45 -1.96
CA VAL A 470 -0.43 18.11 -3.26
C VAL A 470 -1.86 18.59 -3.48
N LYS A 471 -2.85 17.82 -3.03
CA LYS A 471 -4.28 18.17 -3.01
C LYS A 471 -4.54 19.28 -1.99
#